data_AF-A0A932FHE2-F1
#
_entry.id   AF-A0A932FHE2-F1
#
_cell.length_a   1.000
_cell.length_b   1.000
_cell.length_c   1.000
_cell.angle_alpha   90.00
_cell.angle_beta   90.00
_cell.angle_gamma   90.00
#
_symmetry.space_group_name_H-M   'P 1'
#
loop_
_entity.id
_entity.type
_entity.pdbx_description
1 polymer ?
#
loop_
_entity_poly.entity_id
_entity_poly.type
_entity_poly.pdbx_seq_one_letter_code
_entity_poly.pdbx_strand_id
1 'polypeptide(L)'
;MPTKTKLKVKQHPRVIPAPVRERRVRGGRMQFAYMKAPGAAYVFEVGDTVEVFCDHEKNSERVRGWVKGIVVQVDNKMVAVQFRSNVFLTDGWMVPDRILWYPLNSDQIRPAGTQKKLGKKELPEY
;
A
#
# COMPACT_ATOMS: atom_id res chain seq x y z
N MET A 1 -101.52 23.75 -22.83
CA MET A 1 -101.33 24.77 -21.76
C MET A 1 -101.29 23.98 -20.46
N PRO A 2 -100.16 23.76 -19.75
CA PRO A 2 -99.17 24.73 -19.27
C PRO A 2 -97.71 24.18 -19.34
N THR A 3 -96.87 24.77 -18.50
CA THR A 3 -95.41 24.95 -18.46
C THR A 3 -94.54 23.88 -17.79
N LYS A 4 -93.25 23.85 -18.20
CA LYS A 4 -91.99 23.53 -17.46
C LYS A 4 -91.85 22.06 -16.98
N THR A 5 -90.69 21.42 -16.79
CA THR A 5 -89.30 21.86 -16.53
C THR A 5 -88.40 20.63 -16.74
N LYS A 6 -87.18 20.77 -17.27
CA LYS A 6 -86.11 19.80 -16.97
C LYS A 6 -84.79 20.54 -16.72
N LEU A 7 -84.35 20.43 -15.47
CA LEU A 7 -83.11 20.97 -14.92
C LEU A 7 -81.91 20.41 -15.67
N LYS A 8 -81.06 21.28 -16.23
CA LYS A 8 -79.78 20.89 -16.82
C LYS A 8 -78.67 21.16 -15.82
N VAL A 9 -78.17 20.08 -15.22
CA VAL A 9 -77.03 20.07 -14.30
C VAL A 9 -75.79 20.61 -15.01
N LYS A 10 -75.22 21.67 -14.47
CA LYS A 10 -74.02 22.35 -14.96
C LYS A 10 -72.80 21.58 -14.41
N GLN A 11 -72.11 20.83 -15.26
CA GLN A 11 -70.88 20.11 -14.88
C GLN A 11 -69.72 21.11 -14.83
N HIS A 12 -69.07 21.24 -13.67
CA HIS A 12 -67.81 21.98 -13.55
C HIS A 12 -66.66 21.14 -14.12
N PRO A 13 -65.73 21.74 -14.88
CA PRO A 13 -64.58 21.02 -15.43
C PRO A 13 -63.65 20.56 -14.31
N ARG A 14 -63.26 19.27 -14.35
CA ARG A 14 -62.28 18.68 -13.43
C ARG A 14 -60.93 19.36 -13.64
N VAL A 15 -60.40 19.98 -12.59
CA VAL A 15 -59.02 20.45 -12.53
C VAL A 15 -58.12 19.22 -12.44
N ILE A 16 -57.28 19.00 -13.44
CA ILE A 16 -56.26 17.94 -13.44
C ILE A 16 -55.04 18.50 -12.69
N PRO A 17 -54.58 17.89 -11.59
CA PRO A 17 -53.36 18.35 -10.94
C PRO A 17 -52.13 18.01 -11.80
N ALA A 18 -51.20 18.96 -11.92
CA ALA A 18 -49.93 18.78 -12.60
C ALA A 18 -49.09 17.69 -11.91
N PRO A 19 -48.27 16.92 -12.65
CA PRO A 19 -47.45 15.87 -12.06
C PRO A 19 -46.36 16.47 -11.16
N VAL A 20 -46.34 16.01 -9.90
CA VAL A 20 -45.30 16.32 -8.92
C VAL A 20 -43.95 15.89 -9.48
N ARG A 21 -43.02 16.85 -9.63
CA ARG A 21 -41.68 16.59 -10.14
C ARG A 21 -40.89 15.85 -9.06
N GLU A 22 -40.97 14.52 -9.08
CA GLU A 22 -40.22 13.65 -8.19
C GLU A 22 -38.73 13.87 -8.40
N ARG A 23 -38.06 14.40 -7.36
CA ARG A 23 -36.61 14.54 -7.33
C ARG A 23 -36.04 13.13 -7.38
N ARG A 24 -35.64 12.69 -8.58
CA ARG A 24 -34.89 11.46 -8.80
C ARG A 24 -33.59 11.57 -8.00
N VAL A 25 -33.58 11.05 -6.78
CA VAL A 25 -32.35 10.78 -6.03
C VAL A 25 -31.58 9.85 -6.94
N ARG A 26 -30.50 10.35 -7.55
CA ARG A 26 -29.58 9.51 -8.29
C ARG A 26 -29.06 8.51 -7.27
N GLY A 27 -29.59 7.28 -7.32
CA GLY A 27 -29.01 6.13 -6.67
C GLY A 27 -27.62 5.93 -7.26
N GLY A 28 -26.65 6.68 -6.75
CA GLY A 28 -25.25 6.36 -6.90
C GLY A 28 -25.13 4.97 -6.33
N ARG A 29 -24.86 3.98 -7.21
CA ARG A 29 -24.31 2.71 -6.75
C ARG A 29 -23.18 3.10 -5.82
N MET A 30 -23.34 2.84 -4.53
CA MET A 30 -22.23 2.90 -3.58
C MET A 30 -21.25 1.87 -4.12
N GLN A 31 -20.31 2.34 -4.93
CA GLN A 31 -19.10 1.62 -5.23
C GLN A 31 -18.52 1.36 -3.84
N PHE A 32 -18.55 0.10 -3.41
CA PHE A 32 -17.90 -0.27 -2.17
C PHE A 32 -16.48 0.24 -2.29
N ALA A 33 -16.17 1.32 -1.57
CA ALA A 33 -14.83 1.84 -1.48
C ALA A 33 -14.07 0.79 -0.69
N TYR A 34 -13.52 -0.19 -1.40
CA TYR A 34 -12.59 -1.13 -0.82
C TYR A 34 -11.40 -0.27 -0.42
N MET A 35 -11.28 0.02 0.88
CA MET A 35 -10.07 0.63 1.41
C MET A 35 -8.95 -0.30 0.99
N LYS A 36 -8.10 0.15 0.08
CA LYS A 36 -6.87 -0.57 -0.25
C LYS A 36 -6.18 -0.74 1.10
N ALA A 37 -5.94 -2.01 1.50
CA ALA A 37 -5.18 -2.26 2.71
C ALA A 37 -3.96 -1.35 2.68
N PRO A 38 -3.68 -0.57 3.75
CA PRO A 38 -2.51 0.30 3.75
C PRO A 38 -1.34 -0.57 3.33
N GLY A 39 -0.75 -0.26 2.17
CA GLY A 39 0.40 -1.02 1.70
C GLY A 39 1.40 -0.96 2.84
N ALA A 40 1.84 -2.11 3.35
CA ALA A 40 3.01 -2.15 4.19
C ALA A 40 4.14 -1.60 3.32
N ALA A 41 4.40 -0.30 3.44
CA ALA A 41 5.53 0.34 2.81
C ALA A 41 6.74 -0.24 3.52
N TYR A 42 7.25 -1.36 3.00
CA TYR A 42 8.49 -1.93 3.49
C TYR A 42 9.56 -0.86 3.31
N VAL A 43 10.26 -0.57 4.41
CA VAL A 43 11.37 0.41 4.40
C VAL A 43 12.52 -0.09 3.52
N PHE A 44 12.55 -1.39 3.22
CA PHE A 44 13.57 -2.08 2.45
C PHE A 44 12.92 -2.78 1.25
N GLU A 45 13.56 -2.66 0.09
CA GLU A 45 13.25 -3.37 -1.15
C GLU A 45 14.39 -4.35 -1.48
N VAL A 46 14.09 -5.44 -2.21
CA VAL A 46 15.13 -6.36 -2.68
C VAL A 46 16.09 -5.63 -3.61
N GLY A 47 17.40 -5.78 -3.37
CA GLY A 47 18.46 -5.06 -4.05
C GLY A 47 18.96 -3.81 -3.30
N ASP A 48 18.27 -3.37 -2.24
CA ASP A 48 18.73 -2.23 -1.45
C ASP A 48 20.05 -2.53 -0.75
N THR A 49 20.91 -1.52 -0.70
CA THR A 49 22.13 -1.57 0.11
C THR A 49 21.80 -1.09 1.52
N VAL A 50 22.10 -1.93 2.50
CA VAL A 50 21.86 -1.68 3.92
C VAL A 50 23.13 -1.87 4.72
N GLU A 51 23.22 -1.21 5.87
CA GLU A 51 24.24 -1.47 6.87
C GLU A 51 23.61 -2.21 8.03
N VAL A 52 24.27 -3.27 8.46
CA VAL A 52 23.81 -4.15 9.53
C VAL A 52 24.86 -4.23 10.63
N PHE A 53 24.42 -4.18 11.88
CA PHE A 53 25.26 -4.33 13.05
C PHE A 53 25.37 -5.80 13.46
N CYS A 54 26.48 -6.45 13.09
CA CYS A 54 26.72 -7.86 13.39
C CYS A 54 28.21 -8.19 13.55
N ASP A 55 28.48 -9.40 14.03
CA ASP A 55 29.83 -9.95 14.07
C ASP A 55 30.21 -10.37 12.64
N HIS A 56 31.33 -9.84 12.15
CA HIS A 56 31.82 -10.09 10.81
C HIS A 56 33.34 -10.10 10.77
N GLU A 57 33.87 -10.69 9.70
CA GLU A 57 35.30 -10.69 9.44
C GLU A 57 35.73 -9.38 8.79
N LYS A 58 36.71 -8.71 9.40
CA LYS A 58 37.37 -7.52 8.87
C LYS A 58 38.87 -7.68 9.07
N ASN A 59 39.65 -7.60 8.00
CA ASN A 59 41.10 -7.78 8.02
C ASN A 59 41.55 -9.13 8.64
N SER A 60 40.79 -10.20 8.38
CA SER A 60 40.99 -11.55 8.97
C SER A 60 40.78 -11.63 10.48
N GLU A 61 40.18 -10.61 11.10
CA GLU A 61 39.80 -10.59 12.50
C GLU A 61 38.28 -10.54 12.64
N ARG A 62 37.74 -11.27 13.63
CA ARG A 62 36.31 -11.23 13.96
C ARG A 62 36.02 -9.97 14.77
N VAL A 63 35.24 -9.06 14.21
CA VAL A 63 34.86 -7.80 14.85
C VAL A 63 33.35 -7.63 14.88
N ARG A 64 32.84 -6.94 15.90
CA ARG A 64 31.42 -6.56 15.99
C ARG A 64 31.25 -5.12 15.52
N GLY A 65 30.43 -4.92 14.50
CA GLY A 65 30.25 -3.57 13.95
C GLY A 65 29.27 -3.50 12.79
N TRP A 66 29.19 -2.31 12.20
CA TRP A 66 28.38 -2.07 11.00
C TRP A 66 29.10 -2.59 9.77
N VAL A 67 28.40 -3.43 9.00
CA VAL A 67 28.89 -3.99 7.74
C VAL A 67 27.82 -3.81 6.66
N LYS A 68 28.26 -3.53 5.43
CA LYS A 68 27.37 -3.36 4.29
C LYS A 68 26.89 -4.72 3.78
N GLY A 69 25.60 -4.81 3.50
CA GLY A 69 24.96 -5.95 2.87
C GLY A 69 23.93 -5.52 1.83
N ILE A 70 23.42 -6.49 1.09
CA ILE A 70 22.38 -6.29 0.09
C ILE A 70 21.15 -7.07 0.53
N VAL A 71 19.98 -6.43 0.48
CA VAL A 71 18.71 -7.10 0.75
C VAL A 71 18.43 -8.10 -0.37
N VAL A 72 18.33 -9.37 -0.03
CA VAL A 72 18.06 -10.46 -1.00
C VAL A 72 16.62 -10.95 -0.92
N GLN A 73 15.98 -10.83 0.24
CA GLN A 73 14.60 -11.22 0.45
C GLN A 73 13.94 -10.29 1.46
N VAL A 74 12.68 -9.94 1.20
CA VAL A 74 11.83 -9.16 2.11
C VAL A 74 10.54 -9.94 2.30
N ASP A 75 10.25 -10.27 3.55
CA ASP A 75 8.99 -10.86 3.97
C ASP A 75 8.19 -9.85 4.81
N ASN A 76 6.99 -10.21 5.24
CA ASN A 76 6.10 -9.31 5.99
C ASN A 76 6.62 -8.93 7.39
N LYS A 77 7.60 -9.67 7.92
CA LYS A 77 8.13 -9.49 9.28
C LYS A 77 9.65 -9.35 9.34
N MET A 78 10.33 -9.92 8.36
CA MET A 78 11.78 -10.09 8.37
C MET A 78 12.37 -9.70 7.02
N VAL A 79 13.64 -9.32 7.05
CA VAL A 79 14.45 -9.02 5.87
C VAL A 79 15.72 -9.86 5.92
N ALA A 80 16.05 -10.50 4.81
CA ALA A 80 17.28 -11.25 4.65
C ALA A 80 18.33 -10.38 3.96
N VAL A 81 19.48 -10.26 4.60
CA VAL A 81 20.61 -9.46 4.11
C VAL A 81 21.78 -10.38 3.81
N GLN A 82 22.27 -10.32 2.58
CA GLN A 82 23.45 -11.04 2.11
C GLN A 82 24.70 -10.17 2.29
N PHE A 83 25.76 -10.77 2.85
CA PHE A 83 27.05 -10.14 3.04
C PHE A 83 28.11 -10.69 2.08
N ARG A 84 29.10 -9.85 1.77
CA ARG A 84 30.29 -10.27 1.01
C ARG A 84 31.36 -10.88 1.92
N SER A 85 31.50 -10.36 3.14
CA SER A 85 32.41 -10.90 4.16
C SER A 85 31.76 -12.06 4.92
N ASN A 86 32.59 -12.87 5.58
CA ASN A 86 32.09 -13.87 6.53
C ASN A 86 31.41 -13.17 7.70
N VAL A 87 30.25 -13.69 8.10
CA VAL A 87 29.45 -13.19 9.23
C VAL A 87 29.21 -14.31 10.22
N PHE A 88 29.00 -13.93 11.47
CA PHE A 88 28.89 -14.84 12.59
C PHE A 88 27.62 -14.55 13.39
N LEU A 89 27.01 -15.60 13.91
CA LEU A 89 25.95 -15.52 14.90
C LEU A 89 26.53 -15.15 16.27
N THR A 90 25.67 -14.72 17.20
CA THR A 90 26.06 -14.29 18.55
C THR A 90 26.65 -15.42 19.41
N ASP A 91 26.38 -16.67 19.03
CA ASP A 91 26.94 -17.89 19.62
C ASP A 91 28.32 -18.25 19.04
N GLY A 92 28.83 -17.46 18.09
CA GLY A 92 30.14 -17.60 17.48
C GLY A 92 30.18 -18.47 16.23
N TRP A 93 29.04 -18.98 15.76
CA TRP A 93 28.98 -19.82 14.57
C TRP A 93 29.09 -18.97 13.30
N MET A 94 29.95 -19.39 12.38
CA MET A 94 30.05 -18.79 11.06
C MET A 94 28.86 -19.19 10.20
N VAL A 95 28.23 -18.22 9.52
CA VAL A 95 27.11 -18.49 8.61
C VAL A 95 27.66 -18.83 7.22
N PRO A 96 27.47 -20.07 6.71
CA PRO A 96 28.07 -20.50 5.44
C PRO A 96 27.52 -19.71 4.24
N ASP A 97 26.23 -19.38 4.27
CA ASP A 97 25.56 -18.62 3.22
C ASP A 97 25.84 -17.12 3.30
N ARG A 98 26.40 -16.66 4.44
CA ARG A 98 26.62 -15.24 4.74
C ARG A 98 25.33 -14.41 4.64
N ILE A 99 24.18 -15.01 5.00
CA ILE A 99 22.87 -14.36 5.04
C ILE A 99 22.41 -14.30 6.49
N LEU A 100 22.01 -13.11 6.94
CA LEU A 100 21.35 -12.95 8.24
C LEU A 100 19.96 -12.35 8.07
N TRP A 101 19.06 -12.81 8.92
CA TRP A 101 17.66 -12.41 8.94
C TRP A 101 17.43 -11.43 10.09
N TYR A 102 16.85 -10.27 9.78
CA TYR A 102 16.54 -9.25 10.77
C TYR A 102 15.05 -8.91 10.75
N PRO A 103 14.45 -8.61 11.91
CA PRO A 103 13.14 -7.98 11.96
C PRO A 103 13.17 -6.62 11.25
N LEU A 104 12.09 -6.27 10.55
CA LEU A 104 11.97 -4.98 9.85
C LEU A 104 12.09 -3.75 10.77
N ASN A 105 11.81 -3.93 12.06
CA ASN A 105 11.85 -2.90 13.10
C ASN A 105 13.11 -2.99 13.98
N SER A 106 14.12 -3.76 13.58
CA SER A 106 15.34 -3.89 14.37
C SER A 106 16.24 -2.66 14.23
N ASP A 107 16.78 -2.17 15.35
CA ASP A 107 17.80 -1.11 15.36
C ASP A 107 19.15 -1.58 14.78
N GLN A 108 19.29 -2.88 14.51
CA GLN A 108 20.51 -3.49 13.96
C GLN A 108 20.60 -3.39 12.45
N ILE A 109 19.57 -2.87 11.75
CA ILE A 109 19.58 -2.65 10.31
C ILE A 109 19.24 -1.19 10.00
N ARG A 110 20.00 -0.57 9.10
CA ARG A 110 19.75 0.78 8.61
C ARG A 110 20.00 0.90 7.11
N PRO A 111 19.28 1.79 6.40
CA PRO A 111 19.61 2.11 5.01
C PRO A 111 21.04 2.64 4.89
N ALA A 112 21.81 2.14 3.92
CA ALA A 112 23.21 2.53 3.72
C ALA A 112 23.30 3.90 3.01
N GLY A 113 22.94 4.97 3.73
CA GLY A 113 22.87 6.32 3.19
C GLY A 113 21.75 6.49 2.16
N THR A 114 21.31 7.72 1.97
CA THR A 114 20.23 8.10 1.06
C THR A 114 20.56 7.70 -0.38
N GLN A 115 20.24 6.48 -0.79
CA GLN A 115 20.06 6.15 -2.19
C GLN A 115 18.89 7.02 -2.65
N LYS A 116 19.20 8.24 -3.13
CA LYS A 116 18.26 9.03 -3.92
C LYS A 116 17.74 8.06 -4.96
N LYS A 117 16.47 7.64 -4.83
CA LYS A 117 15.77 6.86 -5.85
C LYS A 117 16.02 7.58 -7.17
N LEU A 118 16.99 7.10 -7.96
CA LEU A 118 17.28 7.65 -9.27
C LEU A 118 16.06 7.23 -10.06
N GLY A 119 15.12 8.17 -10.20
CA GLY A 119 13.82 7.94 -10.78
C GLY A 119 13.98 7.17 -12.08
N LYS A 120 13.21 6.09 -12.22
CA LYS A 120 13.03 5.40 -13.50
C LYS A 120 12.71 6.49 -14.53
N LYS A 121 13.68 6.84 -15.38
CA LYS A 121 13.40 7.59 -16.60
C LYS A 121 12.63 6.62 -17.48
N GLU A 122 11.31 6.79 -17.51
CA GLU A 122 10.47 6.21 -18.54
C GLU A 122 11.09 6.63 -19.88
N LEU A 123 11.63 5.65 -20.60
CA LEU A 123 12.12 5.86 -21.96
C LEU A 123 10.87 6.02 -22.85
N PRO A 124 10.76 7.07 -23.67
CA PRO A 124 9.70 7.16 -24.67
C PRO A 124 9.87 6.02 -25.68
N GLU A 125 8.82 5.23 -25.89
CA GLU A 125 8.72 4.40 -27.11
C GLU A 125 8.79 5.33 -28.32
N TYR A 126 9.68 5.00 -29.25
CA TYR A 126 9.77 5.64 -30.57
C TYR A 126 9.11 4.73 -31.60
#